data_AF-A0A437N1W9-F1
#
_entry.id   AF-A0A437N1W9-F1
#
_cell.length_a   1.000
_cell.length_b   1.000
_cell.length_c   1.000
_cell.angle_alpha   90.00
_cell.angle_beta   90.00
_cell.angle_gamma   90.00
#
_symmetry.space_group_name_H-M   'P 1'
#
loop_
_entity.id
_entity.type
_entity.pdbx_description
1 polymer ?
#
loop_
_entity_poly.entity_id
_entity_poly.type
_entity_poly.pdbx_seq_one_letter_code
_entity_poly.pdbx_strand_id
1 'polypeptide(L)'
;MELLAILAFRAITIWRSLRYLAGLGLRWAFGSPARLLALLAVAALAMAAWQYRRAESAIARESTTATAFATTRAQAEATRRAAEAKYRKDAADAQAQFLALSADADARFAAYAAAHRLRPSPSPASQPTTDRTASLPEIPTTSAVLAALDQVWITRADWRACDADYSYALAAHQWAGQVTKPVAP
;
A
#
# COMPACT_ATOMS: atom_id res chain seq x y z
N MET A 1 -40.04 -44.96 -4.10
CA MET A 1 -40.39 -45.47 -5.45
C MET A 1 -41.57 -44.72 -6.08
N GLU A 2 -42.61 -44.35 -5.33
CA GLU A 2 -43.80 -43.68 -5.90
C GLU A 2 -43.58 -42.25 -6.43
N LEU A 3 -42.74 -41.44 -5.78
CA LEU A 3 -42.47 -40.06 -6.22
C LEU A 3 -41.79 -39.97 -7.60
N LEU A 4 -40.92 -40.93 -7.92
CA LEU A 4 -40.24 -40.98 -9.23
C LEU A 4 -41.22 -41.37 -10.35
N ALA A 5 -42.18 -42.25 -10.07
CA ALA A 5 -43.22 -42.64 -11.03
C ALA A 5 -44.15 -41.46 -11.36
N ILE A 6 -44.51 -40.64 -10.36
CA ILE A 6 -45.35 -39.45 -10.56
C ILE A 6 -44.62 -38.38 -11.39
N LEU A 7 -43.34 -38.14 -11.12
CA LEU A 7 -42.54 -37.18 -11.89
C LEU A 7 -42.32 -37.64 -13.34
N ALA A 8 -42.05 -38.93 -13.56
CA ALA A 8 -41.95 -39.51 -14.90
C ALA A 8 -43.27 -39.39 -15.68
N PHE A 9 -44.41 -39.67 -15.04
CA PHE A 9 -45.72 -39.54 -15.66
C PHE A 9 -46.06 -38.08 -16.03
N ARG A 10 -45.73 -37.11 -15.16
CA ARG A 10 -45.88 -35.67 -15.44
C ARG A 10 -44.98 -35.22 -16.58
N ALA A 11 -43.73 -35.67 -16.64
CA ALA A 11 -42.81 -35.34 -17.73
C ALA A 11 -43.31 -35.88 -19.08
N ILE A 12 -43.83 -37.12 -19.12
CA ILE A 12 -44.36 -37.75 -20.35
C ILE A 12 -45.63 -37.04 -20.83
N THR A 13 -46.52 -36.66 -19.93
CA THR A 13 -47.77 -35.95 -20.28
C THR A 13 -47.50 -34.52 -20.76
N ILE A 14 -46.55 -33.82 -20.14
CA ILE A 14 -46.08 -32.51 -20.60
C ILE A 14 -45.40 -32.62 -21.98
N TRP A 15 -44.54 -33.63 -22.19
CA TRP A 15 -43.92 -33.86 -23.50
C TRP A 15 -44.94 -34.14 -24.59
N ARG A 16 -45.92 -35.03 -24.33
CA ARG A 16 -46.96 -35.36 -25.31
C ARG A 16 -47.80 -34.14 -25.65
N SER A 17 -48.24 -33.36 -24.66
CA SER A 17 -49.02 -32.14 -24.91
C SER A 17 -48.24 -31.10 -25.70
N LEU A 18 -46.96 -30.86 -25.38
CA LEU A 18 -46.05 -30.02 -26.19
C LEU A 18 -45.95 -30.53 -27.63
N ARG A 19 -45.80 -31.83 -27.84
CA ARG A 19 -45.69 -32.43 -29.18
C ARG A 19 -46.99 -32.29 -29.98
N TYR A 20 -48.14 -32.44 -29.34
CA TYR A 20 -49.44 -32.23 -29.98
C TYR A 20 -49.66 -30.77 -30.34
N LEU A 21 -49.33 -29.84 -29.44
CA LEU A 21 -49.43 -28.40 -29.69
C LEU A 21 -48.48 -27.96 -30.82
N ALA A 22 -47.25 -28.49 -30.84
CA ALA A 22 -46.32 -28.26 -31.95
C ALA A 22 -46.85 -28.81 -33.28
N GLY A 23 -47.38 -30.04 -33.29
CA GLY A 23 -47.96 -30.65 -34.49
C GLY A 23 -49.19 -29.92 -35.02
N LEU A 24 -50.06 -29.42 -34.13
CA LEU A 24 -51.22 -28.60 -34.49
C LEU A 24 -50.79 -27.22 -35.02
N GLY A 25 -49.79 -26.61 -34.36
CA GLY A 25 -49.21 -25.34 -34.76
C GLY A 25 -48.54 -25.40 -36.14
N LEU A 26 -47.78 -26.47 -36.44
CA LEU A 26 -47.22 -26.69 -37.77
C LEU A 26 -48.32 -26.84 -38.83
N ARG A 27 -49.34 -27.68 -38.58
CA ARG A 27 -50.43 -27.87 -39.56
C ARG A 27 -51.20 -26.59 -39.84
N TRP A 28 -51.38 -25.72 -38.85
CA TRP A 28 -52.00 -24.42 -39.03
C TRP A 28 -51.12 -23.44 -39.81
N ALA A 29 -49.81 -23.43 -39.52
CA ALA A 29 -48.80 -22.60 -40.17
C ALA A 29 -48.65 -22.90 -41.67
N PHE A 30 -48.63 -24.18 -42.05
CA PHE A 30 -48.48 -24.62 -43.44
C PHE A 30 -49.81 -24.70 -44.22
N GLY A 31 -50.93 -24.32 -43.60
CA GLY A 31 -52.25 -24.37 -44.24
C GLY A 31 -52.50 -23.26 -45.28
N SER A 32 -51.66 -22.21 -45.34
CA SER A 32 -51.78 -21.14 -46.34
C SER A 32 -50.46 -20.36 -46.48
N PRO A 33 -50.08 -19.92 -47.70
CA PRO A 33 -48.89 -19.09 -47.91
C PRO A 33 -48.94 -17.76 -47.14
N ALA A 34 -50.14 -17.18 -46.92
CA ALA A 34 -50.29 -15.96 -46.14
C ALA A 34 -49.93 -16.14 -44.65
N ARG A 35 -50.16 -17.34 -44.10
CA ARG A 35 -49.81 -17.67 -42.70
C ARG A 35 -48.32 -17.89 -42.52
N LEU A 36 -47.65 -18.47 -43.52
CA LEU A 36 -46.19 -18.57 -43.55
C LEU A 36 -45.55 -17.18 -43.58
N LEU A 37 -46.06 -16.27 -44.42
CA LEU A 37 -45.58 -14.88 -44.44
C LEU A 37 -45.82 -14.15 -43.11
N ALA A 38 -46.97 -14.36 -42.47
CA ALA A 38 -47.25 -13.79 -41.15
C ALA A 38 -46.28 -14.32 -40.08
N LEU A 39 -45.96 -15.61 -40.08
CA LEU A 39 -44.97 -16.18 -39.15
C LEU A 39 -43.56 -15.67 -39.42
N LEU A 40 -43.17 -15.52 -40.68
CA LEU A 40 -41.90 -14.91 -41.05
C LEU A 40 -41.82 -13.45 -40.61
N ALA A 41 -42.90 -12.68 -40.75
CA ALA A 41 -42.97 -11.29 -40.28
C ALA A 41 -42.84 -11.21 -38.75
N VAL A 42 -43.53 -12.09 -38.00
CA VAL A 42 -43.40 -12.16 -36.54
C VAL A 42 -41.99 -12.58 -36.13
N ALA A 43 -41.39 -13.56 -36.81
CA ALA A 43 -40.02 -13.98 -36.54
C ALA A 43 -39.01 -12.86 -36.82
N ALA A 44 -39.22 -12.08 -37.89
CA ALA A 44 -38.40 -10.92 -38.21
C ALA A 44 -38.52 -9.83 -37.14
N LEU A 45 -39.74 -9.52 -36.69
CA LEU A 45 -39.98 -8.56 -35.59
C LEU A 45 -39.36 -9.04 -34.27
N ALA A 46 -39.46 -10.33 -33.97
CA ALA A 46 -38.86 -10.91 -32.77
C ALA A 46 -37.32 -10.85 -32.83
N MET A 47 -36.71 -11.14 -33.99
CA MET A 47 -35.27 -10.95 -34.18
C MET A 47 -34.87 -9.49 -34.04
N ALA A 48 -35.60 -8.56 -34.65
CA ALA A 48 -35.31 -7.13 -34.55
C ALA A 48 -35.38 -6.65 -33.09
N ALA A 49 -36.42 -7.04 -32.35
CA ALA A 49 -36.56 -6.72 -30.93
C ALA A 49 -35.45 -7.34 -30.07
N TRP A 50 -35.03 -8.57 -30.38
CA TRP A 50 -33.91 -9.22 -29.69
C TRP A 50 -32.58 -8.52 -29.98
N GLN A 51 -32.31 -8.16 -31.24
CA GLN A 51 -31.10 -7.42 -31.60
C GLN A 51 -31.06 -6.04 -30.94
N TYR A 52 -32.19 -5.33 -30.92
CA TYR A 52 -32.31 -4.05 -30.24
C TYR A 52 -32.02 -4.17 -28.73
N ARG A 53 -32.68 -5.10 -28.04
CA ARG A 53 -32.41 -5.35 -26.61
C ARG A 53 -30.96 -5.74 -26.34
N ARG A 54 -30.36 -6.53 -27.23
CA ARG A 54 -28.95 -6.91 -27.11
C ARG A 54 -28.04 -5.69 -27.21
N ALA A 55 -28.28 -4.80 -28.17
CA ALA A 55 -27.53 -3.56 -28.34
C ALA A 55 -27.67 -2.64 -27.11
N GLU A 56 -28.90 -2.42 -26.62
CA GLU A 56 -29.13 -1.65 -25.39
C GLU A 56 -28.40 -2.24 -24.19
N SER A 57 -28.47 -3.57 -24.02
CA SER A 57 -27.78 -4.25 -22.92
C SER A 57 -26.24 -4.15 -23.03
N ALA A 58 -25.70 -4.05 -24.23
CA ALA A 58 -24.26 -3.85 -24.44
C ALA A 58 -23.86 -2.42 -24.04
N ILE A 59 -24.59 -1.41 -24.48
CA ILE A 59 -24.36 0.00 -24.11
C ILE A 59 -24.48 0.20 -22.60
N ALA A 60 -25.49 -0.39 -21.97
CA ALA A 60 -25.68 -0.33 -20.52
C ALA A 60 -24.54 -0.99 -19.75
N ARG A 61 -23.96 -2.10 -20.27
CA ARG A 61 -22.79 -2.75 -19.67
C ARG A 61 -21.54 -1.88 -19.78
N GLU A 62 -21.31 -1.26 -20.95
CA GLU A 62 -20.18 -0.36 -21.16
C GLU A 62 -20.24 0.88 -20.28
N SER A 63 -21.41 1.50 -20.13
CA SER A 63 -21.57 2.66 -19.24
C SER A 63 -21.38 2.27 -17.76
N THR A 64 -21.90 1.11 -17.35
CA THR A 64 -21.72 0.60 -15.98
C THR A 64 -20.26 0.25 -15.69
N THR A 65 -19.55 -0.37 -16.63
CA THR A 65 -18.13 -0.70 -16.45
C THR A 65 -17.25 0.55 -16.47
N ALA A 66 -17.53 1.51 -17.36
CA ALA A 66 -16.82 2.78 -17.43
C ALA A 66 -17.00 3.60 -16.14
N THR A 67 -18.23 3.69 -15.62
CA THR A 67 -18.50 4.37 -14.35
C THR A 67 -17.84 3.65 -13.17
N ALA A 68 -17.93 2.32 -13.09
CA ALA A 68 -17.24 1.53 -12.07
C ALA A 68 -15.72 1.78 -12.10
N PHE A 69 -15.10 1.74 -13.29
CA PHE A 69 -13.68 2.03 -13.44
C PHE A 69 -13.31 3.47 -13.07
N ALA A 70 -14.13 4.45 -13.44
CA ALA A 70 -13.92 5.84 -13.05
C ALA A 70 -13.99 6.02 -11.52
N THR A 71 -14.93 5.36 -10.85
CA THR A 71 -15.04 5.42 -9.39
C THR A 71 -13.85 4.78 -8.67
N THR A 72 -13.40 3.61 -9.12
CA THR A 72 -12.22 2.94 -8.54
C THR A 72 -10.96 3.76 -8.77
N ARG A 73 -10.81 4.37 -9.96
CA ARG A 73 -9.71 5.29 -10.24
C ARG A 73 -9.73 6.52 -9.34
N ALA A 74 -10.89 7.16 -9.17
CA ALA A 74 -11.03 8.31 -8.27
C ALA A 74 -10.71 7.95 -6.81
N GLN A 75 -11.15 6.77 -6.35
CA GLN A 75 -10.81 6.26 -5.02
C GLN A 75 -9.29 6.02 -4.87
N ALA A 76 -8.65 5.40 -5.87
CA ALA A 76 -7.21 5.16 -5.87
C ALA A 76 -6.40 6.47 -5.89
N GLU A 77 -6.83 7.46 -6.67
CA GLU A 77 -6.20 8.79 -6.68
C GLU A 77 -6.39 9.51 -5.34
N ALA A 78 -7.57 9.40 -4.72
CA ALA A 78 -7.84 9.97 -3.41
C ALA A 78 -7.00 9.33 -2.31
N THR A 79 -6.90 7.99 -2.28
CA THR A 79 -6.06 7.27 -1.30
C THR A 79 -4.58 7.58 -1.51
N ARG A 80 -4.12 7.69 -2.77
CA ARG A 80 -2.75 8.12 -3.08
C ARG A 80 -2.47 9.52 -2.54
N ARG A 81 -3.34 10.50 -2.80
CA ARG A 81 -3.20 11.87 -2.28
C ARG A 81 -3.23 11.92 -0.75
N ALA A 82 -4.10 11.13 -0.12
CA ALA A 82 -4.15 11.03 1.35
C ALA A 82 -2.87 10.43 1.93
N ALA A 83 -2.31 9.40 1.28
CA ALA A 83 -1.03 8.82 1.67
C ALA A 83 0.12 9.84 1.48
N GLU A 84 0.19 10.51 0.33
CA GLU A 84 1.17 11.58 0.07
C GLU A 84 1.10 12.70 1.13
N ALA A 85 -0.11 13.14 1.50
CA ALA A 85 -0.30 14.15 2.53
C ALA A 85 0.15 13.65 3.91
N LYS A 86 -0.15 12.40 4.26
CA LYS A 86 0.32 11.77 5.50
C LYS A 86 1.85 11.69 5.53
N TYR A 87 2.48 11.23 4.47
CA TYR A 87 3.95 11.14 4.40
C TYR A 87 4.63 12.51 4.53
N ARG A 88 4.07 13.56 3.93
CA ARG A 88 4.60 14.93 4.11
C ARG A 88 4.48 15.40 5.55
N LYS A 89 3.36 15.10 6.22
CA LYS A 89 3.17 15.41 7.63
C LYS A 89 4.18 14.64 8.49
N ASP A 90 4.29 13.33 8.30
CA ASP A 90 5.21 12.47 9.06
C ASP A 90 6.68 12.93 8.86
N ALA A 91 7.04 13.39 7.65
CA ALA A 91 8.35 13.98 7.37
C ALA A 91 8.58 15.31 8.11
N ALA A 92 7.58 16.19 8.17
CA ALA A 92 7.67 17.44 8.92
C ALA A 92 7.75 17.18 10.44
N ASP A 93 7.00 16.20 10.94
CA ASP A 93 7.02 15.80 12.34
C ASP A 93 8.40 15.21 12.72
N ALA A 94 8.99 14.38 11.85
CA ALA A 94 10.35 13.85 12.03
C ALA A 94 11.41 14.97 12.07
N GLN A 95 11.28 15.99 11.22
CA GLN A 95 12.15 17.17 11.24
C GLN A 95 12.05 17.93 12.57
N ALA A 96 10.82 18.18 13.03
CA ALA A 96 10.58 18.91 14.28
C ALA A 96 11.12 18.13 15.49
N GLN A 97 10.88 16.82 15.53
CA GLN A 97 11.40 15.93 16.57
C GLN A 97 12.93 15.89 16.58
N PHE A 98 13.56 15.81 15.41
CA PHE A 98 15.02 15.86 15.31
C PHE A 98 15.59 17.16 15.89
N LEU A 99 15.01 18.31 15.56
CA LEU A 99 15.45 19.60 16.11
C LEU A 99 15.30 19.63 17.63
N ALA A 100 14.17 19.20 18.17
CA ALA A 100 13.91 19.16 19.60
C ALA A 100 14.90 18.23 20.35
N LEU A 101 15.08 16.99 19.86
CA LEU A 101 15.95 16.01 20.48
C LEU A 101 17.43 16.37 20.32
N SER A 102 17.81 17.05 19.24
CA SER A 102 19.19 17.55 19.07
C SER A 102 19.54 18.64 20.10
N ALA A 103 18.59 19.53 20.41
CA ALA A 103 18.76 20.56 21.43
C ALA A 103 18.81 19.96 22.84
N ASP A 104 17.95 18.98 23.13
CA ASP A 104 17.97 18.26 24.40
C ASP A 104 19.26 17.46 24.59
N ALA A 105 19.72 16.75 23.55
CA ALA A 105 20.99 16.03 23.57
C ALA A 105 22.19 16.96 23.84
N ASP A 106 22.20 18.18 23.28
CA ASP A 106 23.24 19.18 23.55
C ASP A 106 23.17 19.69 25.00
N ALA A 107 21.98 19.88 25.56
CA ALA A 107 21.81 20.25 26.96
C ALA A 107 22.27 19.12 27.92
N ARG A 108 21.90 17.87 27.62
CA ARG A 108 22.35 16.67 28.36
C ARG A 108 23.86 16.52 28.31
N PHE A 109 24.47 16.74 27.14
CA PHE A 109 25.93 16.75 26.99
C PHE A 109 26.59 17.84 27.84
N ALA A 110 26.07 19.07 27.82
CA ALA A 110 26.61 20.17 28.61
C ALA A 110 26.53 19.90 30.11
N ALA A 111 25.41 19.35 30.60
CA ALA A 111 25.23 18.94 31.99
C ALA A 111 26.19 17.82 32.38
N TYR A 112 26.34 16.79 31.53
CA TYR A 112 27.26 15.68 31.75
C TYR A 112 28.72 16.15 31.78
N ALA A 113 29.13 16.99 30.82
CA ALA A 113 30.48 17.55 30.77
C ALA A 113 30.80 18.39 32.00
N ALA A 114 29.83 19.20 32.48
CA ALA A 114 29.98 19.98 33.71
C ALA A 114 30.09 19.08 34.96
N ALA A 115 29.24 18.05 35.09
CA ALA A 115 29.23 17.13 36.22
C ALA A 115 30.53 16.32 36.32
N HIS A 116 31.08 15.91 35.18
CA HIS A 116 32.28 15.06 35.10
C HIS A 116 33.57 15.83 34.80
N ARG A 117 33.54 17.18 34.81
CA ARG A 117 34.68 18.06 34.51
C ARG A 117 35.38 17.71 33.18
N LEU A 118 34.63 17.21 32.21
CA LEU A 118 35.18 16.81 30.92
C LEU A 118 35.61 18.07 30.16
N ARG A 119 36.83 18.04 29.61
CA ARG A 119 37.32 19.13 28.77
C ARG A 119 36.83 18.93 27.34
N PRO A 120 36.28 19.97 26.68
CA PRO A 120 35.94 19.90 25.26
C PRO A 120 37.23 19.66 24.45
N SER A 121 37.28 18.58 23.68
CA SER A 121 38.36 18.40 22.71
C SER A 121 38.14 19.33 21.51
N PRO A 122 39.10 20.20 21.16
CA PRO A 122 38.97 21.12 20.03
C PRO A 122 39.16 20.46 18.65
N SER A 123 39.45 19.16 18.56
CA SER A 123 39.70 18.50 17.27
C SER A 123 39.41 16.99 17.28
N PRO A 124 38.81 16.43 16.22
CA PRO A 124 38.75 14.99 15.98
C PRO A 124 40.09 14.41 15.47
N ALA A 125 41.10 15.24 15.17
CA ALA A 125 42.31 14.83 14.45
C ALA A 125 43.52 14.48 15.33
N SER A 126 43.38 14.36 16.65
CA SER A 126 44.54 14.13 17.52
C SER A 126 44.19 13.36 18.78
N GLN A 127 43.70 12.13 18.63
CA GLN A 127 44.08 11.10 19.57
C GLN A 127 45.10 10.22 18.86
N PRO A 128 46.30 10.01 19.42
CA PRO A 128 47.18 8.99 18.88
C PRO A 128 46.48 7.65 19.07
N THR A 129 45.99 7.07 17.97
CA THR A 129 45.60 5.67 17.89
C THR A 129 46.85 4.87 18.19
N THR A 130 47.13 4.66 19.47
CA THR A 130 48.25 3.83 19.89
C THR A 130 47.79 2.41 19.68
N ASP A 131 48.10 1.89 18.51
CA ASP A 131 47.95 0.48 18.18
C ASP A 131 48.85 -0.30 19.16
N ARG A 132 48.29 -0.73 20.30
CA ARG A 132 49.00 -1.54 21.28
C ARG A 132 49.23 -2.91 20.66
N THR A 133 50.33 -3.04 19.93
CA THR A 133 50.98 -4.33 19.78
C THR A 133 51.24 -4.88 21.18
N ALA A 134 50.87 -6.15 21.38
CA ALA A 134 50.81 -6.81 22.67
C ALA A 134 52.19 -6.94 23.34
N SER A 135 52.63 -5.89 24.03
CA SER A 135 53.62 -5.96 25.10
C SER A 135 52.92 -5.58 26.40
N LEU A 136 53.15 -6.35 27.47
CA LEU A 136 52.61 -6.02 28.79
C LEU A 136 53.08 -4.61 29.15
N PRO A 137 52.16 -3.66 29.41
CA PRO A 137 52.55 -2.31 29.77
C PRO A 137 53.26 -2.33 31.12
N GLU A 138 54.38 -1.64 31.19
CA GLU A 138 55.04 -1.28 32.45
C GLU A 138 54.00 -0.61 33.36
N ILE A 139 53.90 -1.07 34.62
CA ILE A 139 52.87 -0.61 35.54
C ILE A 139 53.01 0.90 35.68
N PRO A 140 52.05 1.71 35.18
CA PRO A 140 52.17 3.15 35.25
C PRO A 140 52.16 3.56 36.71
N THR A 141 53.03 4.51 37.07
CA THR A 141 53.01 5.12 38.40
C THR A 141 51.62 5.72 38.67
N THR A 142 51.18 5.73 39.92
CA THR A 142 49.89 6.28 40.32
C THR A 142 49.69 7.73 39.84
N SER A 143 50.76 8.52 39.76
CA SER A 143 50.75 9.87 39.19
C SER A 143 50.49 9.89 37.67
N ALA A 144 51.05 8.94 36.91
CA ALA A 144 50.80 8.80 35.48
C ALA A 144 49.35 8.34 35.19
N VAL A 145 48.81 7.44 36.02
CA VAL A 145 47.40 7.02 35.93
C VAL A 145 46.46 8.18 36.27
N LEU A 146 46.74 8.94 37.32
CA LEU A 146 45.96 10.13 37.69
C LEU A 146 46.02 11.21 36.60
N ALA A 147 47.18 11.44 35.99
CA ALA A 147 47.33 12.37 34.86
C ALA A 147 46.60 11.90 33.59
N ALA A 148 46.52 10.59 33.35
CA ALA A 148 45.75 10.01 32.25
C ALA A 148 44.23 10.04 32.51
N LEU A 149 43.80 9.85 33.75
CA LEU A 149 42.39 9.97 34.17
C LEU A 149 41.89 11.42 34.11
N ASP A 150 42.78 12.40 34.30
CA ASP A 150 42.50 13.84 34.13
C ASP A 150 42.35 14.25 32.64
N GLN A 151 42.54 13.31 31.70
CA GLN A 151 42.49 13.51 30.26
C GLN A 151 41.42 12.65 29.57
N VAL A 152 40.26 12.44 30.21
CA VAL A 152 39.11 11.85 29.51
C VAL A 152 38.45 12.93 28.65
N TRP A 153 38.72 12.87 27.34
CA TRP A 153 38.12 13.72 26.34
C TRP A 153 36.93 13.00 25.71
N ILE A 154 35.75 13.63 25.71
CA ILE A 154 34.60 13.16 24.95
C ILE A 154 34.26 14.21 23.89
N THR A 155 34.06 13.78 22.65
CA THR A 155 33.58 14.68 21.61
C THR A 155 32.06 14.74 21.64
N ARG A 156 31.48 15.85 21.16
CA ARG A 156 30.03 15.96 20.98
C ARG A 156 29.49 14.91 20.00
N ALA A 157 30.30 14.51 19.02
CA ALA A 157 29.94 13.49 18.04
C ALA A 157 29.84 12.10 18.69
N ASP A 158 30.80 11.71 19.53
CA ASP A 158 30.78 10.43 20.23
C ASP A 158 29.60 10.33 21.19
N TRP A 159 29.31 11.40 21.93
CA TRP A 159 28.13 11.46 22.81
C TRP A 159 26.84 11.26 22.03
N ARG A 160 26.66 11.99 20.92
CA ARG A 160 25.48 11.88 20.05
C ARG A 160 25.35 10.50 19.40
N ALA A 161 26.46 9.81 19.12
CA ALA A 161 26.44 8.44 18.62
C ALA A 161 25.99 7.42 19.70
N CYS A 162 26.30 7.68 20.98
CA CYS A 162 25.87 6.86 22.10
C CYS A 162 24.45 7.18 22.61
N ASP A 163 23.89 8.33 22.22
CA ASP A 163 22.53 8.75 22.57
C ASP A 163 21.50 8.06 21.66
N ALA A 164 20.76 7.11 22.23
CA ALA A 164 19.75 6.32 21.52
C ALA A 164 18.64 7.22 20.94
N ASP A 165 18.24 8.27 21.65
CA ASP A 165 17.18 9.18 21.20
C ASP A 165 17.66 9.99 19.99
N TYR A 166 18.89 10.49 20.04
CA TYR A 166 19.49 11.22 18.93
C TYR A 166 19.70 10.34 17.69
N SER A 167 20.20 9.10 17.87
CA SER A 167 20.43 8.18 16.75
C SER A 167 19.14 7.78 16.04
N TYR A 168 18.06 7.53 16.79
CA TYR A 168 16.74 7.28 16.22
C TYR A 168 16.18 8.50 15.49
N ALA A 169 16.28 9.69 16.11
CA ALA A 169 15.80 10.93 15.51
C ALA A 169 16.57 11.28 14.22
N LEU A 170 17.87 11.04 14.19
CA LEU A 170 18.71 11.23 13.00
C LEU A 170 18.27 10.29 11.87
N ALA A 171 18.01 9.02 12.17
CA ALA A 171 17.52 8.05 11.18
C ALA A 171 16.14 8.44 10.63
N ALA A 172 15.21 8.88 11.50
CA ALA A 172 13.90 9.37 11.10
C ALA A 172 14.00 10.63 10.21
N HIS A 173 14.89 11.57 10.54
CA HIS A 173 15.17 12.76 9.74
C HIS A 173 15.78 12.40 8.36
N GLN A 174 16.72 11.47 8.32
CA GLN A 174 17.32 10.98 7.06
C GLN A 174 16.29 10.29 6.16
N TRP A 175 15.41 9.46 6.75
CA TRP A 175 14.28 8.86 6.04
C TRP A 175 13.36 9.93 5.47
N ALA A 176 12.97 10.94 6.28
CA ALA A 176 12.13 12.04 5.84
C ALA A 176 12.73 12.77 4.62
N GLY A 177 14.04 13.03 4.63
CA GLY A 177 14.76 13.65 3.51
C GLY A 177 14.76 12.82 2.22
N GLN A 178 14.66 11.47 2.32
CA GLN A 178 14.53 10.59 1.16
C GLN A 178 13.09 10.58 0.61
N VAL A 179 12.09 10.63 1.48
CA VAL A 179 10.67 10.65 1.10
C VAL A 179 10.26 11.97 0.43
N THR A 180 10.93 13.08 0.78
CA THR A 180 10.66 14.40 0.17
C THR A 180 11.38 14.64 -1.16
N LYS A 181 12.30 13.75 -1.59
CA LYS A 181 12.93 13.89 -2.90
C LYS A 181 11.90 13.62 -4.00
N PRO A 182 11.73 14.52 -4.99
CA PRO A 182 10.86 14.25 -6.11
C PRO A 182 11.36 13.00 -6.84
N VAL A 183 10.51 11.98 -6.96
CA VAL A 183 10.78 10.84 -7.83
C VAL A 183 10.72 11.38 -9.25
N ALA A 184 11.87 11.40 -9.93
CA ALA A 184 11.93 11.79 -11.34
C ALA A 184 11.06 10.83 -12.18
N PRO A 185 10.29 11.33 -13.16
CA PRO A 185 9.43 10.52 -14.01
C PRO A 185 10.23 9.53 -14.88
#